data_AF-A0A7Y3GB41-F1
#
_entry.id   AF-A0A7Y3GB41-F1
#
_cell.length_a   1.000
_cell.length_b   1.000
_cell.length_c   1.000
_cell.angle_alpha   90.00
_cell.angle_beta   90.00
_cell.angle_gamma   90.00
#
_symmetry.space_group_name_H-M   'P 1'
#
loop_
_entity.id
_entity.type
_entity.pdbx_description
1 polymer ?
#
loop_
_entity_poly.entity_id
_entity_poly.type
_entity_poly.pdbx_seq_one_letter_code
_entity_poly.pdbx_strand_id
1 'polypeptide(L)'
;MSIPVAVLGAGSFGTCLAMLAAREHDVTLWARDAATAETIQRERRNPRYLSDVTLPENVRATNDLASALHGRELVIVAVPSHGVREVMQQAREHLDPEAILVSTVKGIEVDTGCRMDEVLRACLPERAHPRLVFLSGPSFAREIADRKPTSVTLACEEEAYAIAVQTTLSCDWFRCYSHHDVVGVELGGALK
;
A
#
# COMPACT_ATOMS: atom_id res chain seq x y z
N MET A 1 -17.79 8.77 1.72
CA MET A 1 -17.29 9.27 3.03
C MET A 1 -15.77 9.14 2.99
N SER A 2 -15.02 10.12 3.52
CA SER A 2 -13.56 9.99 3.65
C SER A 2 -13.25 8.85 4.63
N ILE A 3 -12.30 7.98 4.31
CA ILE A 3 -11.76 6.99 5.25
C ILE A 3 -10.27 7.29 5.49
N PRO A 4 -9.73 7.01 6.68
CA PRO A 4 -8.33 7.25 6.98
C PRO A 4 -7.43 6.13 6.41
N VAL A 5 -6.50 6.50 5.53
CA VAL A 5 -5.59 5.58 4.82
C VAL A 5 -4.14 5.76 5.30
N ALA A 6 -3.42 4.67 5.49
CA ALA A 6 -1.97 4.65 5.62
C ALA A 6 -1.32 4.02 4.39
N VAL A 7 -0.16 4.55 3.98
CA VAL A 7 0.71 3.96 2.98
C VAL A 7 2.09 3.76 3.59
N LEU A 8 2.47 2.49 3.79
CA LEU A 8 3.78 2.12 4.30
C LEU A 8 4.76 2.00 3.13
N GLY A 9 5.65 2.98 2.99
CA GLY A 9 6.72 2.97 2.00
C GLY A 9 6.63 4.16 1.03
N ALA A 10 7.50 5.15 1.22
CA ALA A 10 7.61 6.32 0.35
C ALA A 10 8.48 6.08 -0.91
N GLY A 11 8.36 4.92 -1.54
CA GLY A 11 8.92 4.66 -2.88
C GLY A 11 8.05 5.27 -3.99
N SER A 12 8.42 5.06 -5.26
CA SER A 12 7.60 5.55 -6.39
C SER A 12 6.15 5.08 -6.32
N PHE A 13 5.92 3.78 -6.08
CA PHE A 13 4.57 3.22 -6.07
C PHE A 13 3.77 3.66 -4.84
N GLY A 14 4.35 3.63 -3.64
CA GLY A 14 3.66 4.10 -2.44
C GLY A 14 3.36 5.61 -2.48
N THR A 15 4.26 6.44 -3.01
CA THR A 15 3.99 7.88 -3.24
C THR A 15 2.83 8.07 -4.22
N CYS A 16 2.80 7.29 -5.30
CA CYS A 16 1.70 7.30 -6.26
C CYS A 16 0.37 6.87 -5.63
N LEU A 17 0.36 5.80 -4.84
CA LEU A 17 -0.86 5.31 -4.18
C LEU A 17 -1.35 6.28 -3.10
N ALA A 18 -0.44 6.96 -2.40
CA ALA A 18 -0.79 8.02 -1.47
C ALA A 18 -1.51 9.16 -2.18
N MET A 19 -1.00 9.61 -3.33
CA MET A 19 -1.67 10.61 -4.17
C MET A 19 -3.03 10.11 -4.70
N LEU A 20 -3.11 8.84 -5.12
CA LEU A 20 -4.34 8.26 -5.65
C LEU A 20 -5.45 8.18 -4.59
N ALA A 21 -5.13 7.72 -3.38
CA ALA A 21 -6.08 7.66 -2.27
C ALA A 21 -6.47 9.06 -1.79
N ALA A 22 -5.52 10.01 -1.78
CA ALA A 22 -5.74 11.38 -1.34
C ALA A 22 -6.71 12.20 -2.20
N ARG A 23 -7.22 11.66 -3.31
CA ARG A 23 -8.31 12.30 -4.07
C ARG A 23 -9.56 12.50 -3.21
N GLU A 24 -9.86 11.53 -2.33
CA GLU A 24 -11.12 11.47 -1.58
C GLU A 24 -10.93 11.12 -0.09
N HIS A 25 -9.68 10.89 0.34
CA HIS A 25 -9.37 10.30 1.65
C HIS A 25 -8.20 10.99 2.35
N ASP A 26 -8.18 10.95 3.68
CA ASP A 26 -7.05 11.43 4.47
C ASP A 26 -5.93 10.39 4.52
N VAL A 27 -4.74 10.76 4.07
CA VAL A 27 -3.65 9.80 3.87
C VAL A 27 -2.47 10.10 4.77
N THR A 28 -1.90 9.09 5.40
CA THR A 28 -0.54 9.16 5.97
C THR A 28 0.43 8.33 5.15
N LEU A 29 1.49 8.96 4.65
CA LEU A 29 2.58 8.32 3.94
C LEU A 29 3.77 8.12 4.89
N TRP A 30 4.05 6.87 5.22
CA TRP A 30 5.20 6.53 6.04
C TRP A 30 6.46 6.37 5.18
N ALA A 31 7.51 7.10 5.55
CA ALA A 31 8.85 6.93 5.00
C ALA A 31 9.80 6.43 6.09
N ARG A 32 10.62 5.41 5.77
CA ARG A 32 11.58 4.86 6.73
C ARG A 32 12.60 5.90 7.21
N ASP A 33 13.06 6.75 6.30
CA ASP A 33 14.05 7.79 6.58
C ASP A 33 13.38 9.09 7.04
N ALA A 34 13.86 9.64 8.17
CA ALA A 34 13.30 10.84 8.78
C ALA A 34 13.44 12.07 7.86
N ALA A 35 14.61 12.26 7.25
CA ALA A 35 14.87 13.39 6.36
C ALA A 35 13.95 13.36 5.13
N THR A 36 13.69 12.17 4.60
CA THR A 36 12.72 11.95 3.51
C THR A 36 11.30 12.31 3.96
N ALA A 37 10.85 11.84 5.12
CA ALA A 37 9.52 12.17 5.66
C ALA A 37 9.34 13.69 5.87
N GLU A 38 10.32 14.35 6.49
CA GLU A 38 10.32 15.79 6.73
C GLU A 38 10.29 16.60 5.43
N THR A 39 11.08 16.18 4.45
CA THR A 39 11.11 16.83 3.13
C THR A 39 9.77 16.69 2.44
N ILE A 40 9.17 15.49 2.43
CA ILE A 40 7.83 15.28 1.87
C ILE A 40 6.78 16.14 2.59
N GLN A 41 6.82 16.18 3.92
CA GLN A 41 5.86 16.94 4.71
C GLN A 41 5.95 18.45 4.44
N ARG A 42 7.17 18.99 4.36
CA ARG A 42 7.46 20.41 4.15
C ARG A 42 7.22 20.85 2.71
N GLU A 43 7.75 20.10 1.74
CA GLU A 43 7.82 20.50 0.33
C GLU A 43 6.67 19.91 -0.50
N ARG A 44 5.87 19.02 0.10
CA ARG A 44 4.78 18.30 -0.57
C ARG A 44 5.27 17.48 -1.77
N ARG A 45 6.55 17.11 -1.78
CA ARG A 45 7.21 16.40 -2.88
C ARG A 45 8.14 15.34 -2.31
N ASN A 46 8.17 14.19 -2.96
CA ASN A 46 9.15 13.17 -2.62
C ASN A 46 10.45 13.46 -3.38
N PRO A 47 11.55 13.76 -2.66
CA PRO A 47 12.76 14.27 -3.30
C PRO A 47 13.46 13.23 -4.20
N ARG A 48 13.16 11.95 -4.00
CA ARG A 48 13.83 10.83 -4.70
C ARG A 48 12.94 10.14 -5.71
N TYR A 49 11.63 10.07 -5.45
CA TYR A 49 10.69 9.30 -6.26
C TYR A 49 9.53 10.19 -6.70
N LEU A 50 9.20 10.23 -7.98
CA LEU A 50 8.15 11.13 -8.51
C LEU A 50 8.38 12.60 -8.09
N SER A 51 9.61 13.09 -8.18
CA SER A 51 10.04 14.39 -7.66
C SER A 51 9.39 15.61 -8.32
N ASP A 52 8.77 15.42 -9.48
CA ASP A 52 8.00 16.43 -10.21
C ASP A 52 6.52 16.46 -9.84
N VAL A 53 6.05 15.51 -9.01
CA VAL A 53 4.65 15.42 -8.56
C VAL A 53 4.49 16.10 -7.20
N THR A 54 3.54 17.02 -7.11
CA THR A 54 3.11 17.62 -5.84
C THR A 54 2.01 16.77 -5.19
N LEU A 55 2.22 16.36 -3.93
CA LEU A 55 1.26 15.61 -3.14
C LEU A 55 0.11 16.52 -2.63
N PRO A 56 -1.17 16.06 -2.72
CA PRO A 56 -2.33 16.77 -2.20
C PRO A 56 -2.21 17.10 -0.71
N GLU A 57 -2.76 18.23 -0.23
CA GLU A 57 -2.60 18.75 1.15
C GLU A 57 -2.99 17.75 2.27
N ASN A 58 -3.95 16.88 2.00
CA ASN A 58 -4.43 15.81 2.88
C ASN A 58 -3.50 14.58 2.94
N VAL A 59 -2.31 14.61 2.32
CA VAL A 59 -1.24 13.63 2.56
C VAL A 59 -0.31 14.11 3.67
N ARG A 60 -0.30 13.46 4.82
CA ARG A 60 0.70 13.71 5.87
C ARG A 60 1.86 12.74 5.73
N ALA A 61 3.11 13.21 5.75
CA ALA A 61 4.27 12.35 5.79
C ALA A 61 4.86 12.24 7.20
N THR A 62 5.32 11.05 7.57
CA THR A 62 5.94 10.77 8.87
C THR A 62 6.93 9.60 8.76
N ASN A 63 7.91 9.54 9.64
CA ASN A 63 8.74 8.36 9.86
C ASN A 63 8.33 7.56 11.11
N ASP A 64 7.42 8.09 11.92
CA ASP A 64 6.85 7.39 13.07
C ASP A 64 5.75 6.43 12.63
N LEU A 65 5.99 5.12 12.81
CA LEU A 65 5.09 4.07 12.37
C LEU A 65 3.79 4.04 13.19
N ALA A 66 3.86 4.37 14.48
CA ALA A 66 2.69 4.44 15.35
C ALA A 66 1.74 5.56 14.90
N SER A 67 2.25 6.77 14.69
CA SER A 67 1.47 7.88 14.14
C SER A 67 0.96 7.60 12.72
N ALA A 68 1.69 6.83 11.91
CA ALA A 68 1.25 6.47 10.57
C ALA A 68 0.00 5.61 10.59
N LEU A 69 -0.05 4.63 11.52
CA LEU A 69 -1.07 3.58 11.56
C LEU A 69 -2.24 3.87 12.50
N HIS A 70 -2.09 4.82 13.43
CA HIS A 70 -3.14 5.15 14.39
C HIS A 70 -4.47 5.51 13.72
N GLY A 71 -5.51 4.72 14.00
CA GLY A 71 -6.87 4.92 13.50
C GLY A 71 -7.04 4.76 11.99
N ARG A 72 -6.13 4.03 11.31
CA ARG A 72 -6.21 3.82 9.86
C ARG A 72 -7.03 2.58 9.53
N GLU A 73 -8.07 2.77 8.74
CA GLU A 73 -8.99 1.71 8.30
C GLU A 73 -8.44 0.94 7.10
N LEU A 74 -7.60 1.57 6.28
CA LEU A 74 -6.93 0.95 5.15
C LEU A 74 -5.42 1.17 5.23
N VAL A 75 -4.64 0.10 5.17
CA VAL A 75 -3.17 0.14 5.21
C VAL A 75 -2.60 -0.48 3.95
N ILE A 76 -1.98 0.35 3.12
CA ILE A 76 -1.31 -0.07 1.88
C ILE A 76 0.16 -0.35 2.19
N VAL A 77 0.59 -1.59 2.00
CA VAL A 77 1.98 -2.03 2.18
C VAL A 77 2.69 -1.92 0.83
N ALA A 78 3.57 -0.94 0.71
CA ALA A 78 4.33 -0.60 -0.50
C ALA A 78 5.84 -0.52 -0.24
N VAL A 79 6.33 -1.23 0.79
CA VAL A 79 7.75 -1.42 1.06
C VAL A 79 8.35 -2.50 0.14
N PRO A 80 9.66 -2.47 -0.15
CA PRO A 80 10.31 -3.55 -0.90
C PRO A 80 10.14 -4.92 -0.21
N SER A 81 10.11 -6.01 -0.98
CA SER A 81 9.89 -7.38 -0.48
C SER A 81 10.80 -7.77 0.68
N HIS A 82 12.09 -7.48 0.57
CA HIS A 82 13.08 -7.75 1.63
C HIS A 82 12.83 -6.99 2.94
N GLY A 83 12.01 -5.93 2.91
CA GLY A 83 11.67 -5.12 4.09
C GLY A 83 10.29 -5.42 4.67
N VAL A 84 9.46 -6.25 4.02
CA VAL A 84 8.07 -6.48 4.46
C VAL A 84 8.02 -7.09 5.85
N ARG A 85 8.76 -8.17 6.10
CA ARG A 85 8.73 -8.86 7.39
C ARG A 85 9.10 -7.94 8.55
N GLU A 86 10.24 -7.25 8.43
CA GLU A 86 10.73 -6.31 9.44
C GLU A 86 9.69 -5.22 9.74
N VAL A 87 9.17 -4.58 8.68
CA VAL A 87 8.21 -3.47 8.83
C VAL A 87 6.89 -3.98 9.43
N MET A 88 6.39 -5.13 8.99
CA MET A 88 5.10 -5.64 9.46
C MET A 88 5.16 -6.21 10.88
N GLN A 89 6.32 -6.72 11.31
CA GLN A 89 6.55 -7.10 12.71
C GLN A 89 6.50 -5.89 13.66
N GLN A 90 7.00 -4.74 13.23
CA GLN A 90 6.89 -3.48 13.99
C GLN A 90 5.48 -2.89 13.88
N ALA A 91 4.87 -2.93 12.69
CA ALA A 91 3.55 -2.35 12.44
C ALA A 91 2.43 -3.03 13.23
N ARG A 92 2.54 -4.34 13.48
CA ARG A 92 1.44 -5.16 14.05
C ARG A 92 0.88 -4.63 15.39
N GLU A 93 1.69 -3.92 16.18
CA GLU A 93 1.28 -3.37 17.47
C GLU A 93 0.49 -2.07 17.35
N HIS A 94 0.51 -1.45 16.17
CA HIS A 94 -0.12 -0.16 15.90
C HIS A 94 -1.28 -0.24 14.91
N LEU A 95 -1.49 -1.42 14.29
CA LEU A 95 -2.60 -1.64 13.36
C LEU A 95 -3.93 -1.59 14.10
N ASP A 96 -4.91 -0.92 13.49
CA ASP A 96 -6.29 -1.07 13.90
C ASP A 96 -6.71 -2.55 13.72
N PRO A 97 -7.36 -3.16 14.73
CA PRO A 97 -7.91 -4.50 14.66
C PRO A 97 -8.71 -4.85 13.41
N GLU A 98 -9.41 -3.86 12.86
CA GLU A 98 -10.34 -4.00 11.74
C GLU A 98 -9.76 -3.47 10.42
N ALA A 99 -8.51 -3.02 10.42
CA ALA A 99 -7.87 -2.49 9.22
C ALA A 99 -7.80 -3.52 8.09
N ILE A 100 -8.11 -3.06 6.87
CA ILE A 100 -7.83 -3.80 5.63
C ILE A 100 -6.37 -3.58 5.26
N LEU A 101 -5.63 -4.65 4.99
CA LEU A 101 -4.23 -4.56 4.57
C LEU A 101 -4.09 -4.89 3.08
N VAL A 102 -3.59 -3.93 2.31
CA VAL A 102 -3.35 -4.09 0.87
C VAL A 102 -1.86 -4.26 0.63
N SER A 103 -1.41 -5.48 0.40
CA SER A 103 -0.07 -5.74 -0.10
C SER A 103 0.02 -5.33 -1.58
N THR A 104 1.02 -4.52 -1.91
CA THR A 104 1.33 -4.15 -3.30
C THR A 104 2.67 -4.74 -3.75
N VAL A 105 3.25 -5.57 -2.89
CA VAL A 105 4.63 -6.01 -2.96
C VAL A 105 4.74 -7.18 -3.92
N LYS A 106 5.62 -7.04 -4.90
CA LYS A 106 5.89 -8.04 -5.93
C LYS A 106 7.24 -8.68 -5.62
N GLY A 107 7.23 -9.89 -5.07
CA GLY A 107 8.46 -10.61 -4.75
C GLY A 107 8.23 -11.83 -3.88
N ILE A 108 9.32 -12.58 -3.66
CA ILE A 108 9.42 -13.73 -2.76
C ILE A 108 10.49 -13.38 -1.72
N GLU A 109 10.26 -13.70 -0.45
CA GLU A 109 11.26 -13.53 0.60
C GLU A 109 12.40 -14.53 0.39
N VAL A 110 13.61 -14.01 0.20
CA VAL A 110 14.77 -14.81 -0.24
C VAL A 110 15.12 -15.91 0.76
N ASP A 111 15.16 -15.57 2.05
CA ASP A 111 15.68 -16.49 3.07
C ASP A 111 14.73 -17.67 3.35
N THR A 112 13.43 -17.48 3.15
CA THR A 112 12.39 -18.46 3.49
C THR A 112 11.73 -19.09 2.27
N GLY A 113 11.84 -18.45 1.09
CA GLY A 113 11.08 -18.81 -0.10
C GLY A 113 9.59 -18.46 0.01
N CYS A 114 9.16 -17.74 1.05
CA CYS A 114 7.76 -17.40 1.25
C CYS A 114 7.27 -16.32 0.26
N ARG A 115 6.05 -16.50 -0.23
CA ARG A 115 5.28 -15.44 -0.90
C ARG A 115 4.86 -14.36 0.11
N MET A 116 4.39 -13.21 -0.36
CA MET A 116 4.08 -12.10 0.55
C MET A 116 2.83 -12.42 1.40
N ASP A 117 1.89 -13.24 0.93
CA ASP A 117 0.78 -13.76 1.73
C ASP A 117 1.27 -14.54 2.96
N GLU A 118 2.20 -15.47 2.75
CA GLU A 118 2.81 -16.30 3.79
C GLU A 118 3.61 -15.44 4.78
N VAL A 119 4.38 -14.46 4.28
CA VAL A 119 5.12 -13.51 5.14
C VAL A 119 4.16 -12.71 6.01
N LEU A 120 3.09 -12.15 5.43
CA LEU A 120 2.12 -11.33 6.17
C LEU A 120 1.37 -12.16 7.21
N ARG A 121 0.91 -13.36 6.86
CA ARG A 121 0.23 -14.28 7.80
C ARG A 121 1.15 -14.69 8.95
N ALA A 122 2.44 -14.86 8.71
CA ALA A 122 3.42 -15.17 9.75
C ALA A 122 3.71 -13.97 10.69
N CYS A 123 3.54 -12.73 10.21
CA CYS A 123 3.81 -11.52 11.01
C CYS A 123 2.58 -11.03 11.79
N LEU A 124 1.38 -11.31 11.29
CA LEU A 124 0.12 -10.75 11.76
C LEU A 124 -0.73 -11.78 12.51
N PRO A 125 -1.54 -11.34 13.49
CA PRO A 125 -2.45 -12.24 14.18
C PRO A 125 -3.51 -12.83 13.22
N GLU A 126 -3.96 -14.06 13.47
CA GLU A 126 -4.93 -14.78 12.62
C GLU A 126 -6.18 -13.96 12.31
N ARG A 127 -6.65 -13.17 13.27
CA ARG A 127 -7.81 -12.28 13.10
C ARG A 127 -7.66 -11.27 11.96
N ALA A 128 -6.44 -10.93 11.54
CA ALA A 128 -6.17 -10.01 10.43
C ALA A 128 -6.16 -10.71 9.06
N HIS A 129 -6.01 -12.03 9.03
CA HIS A 129 -5.79 -12.80 7.80
C HIS A 129 -6.93 -12.66 6.77
N PRO A 130 -8.22 -12.67 7.14
CA PRO A 130 -9.30 -12.47 6.16
C PRO A 130 -9.24 -11.11 5.46
N ARG A 131 -8.62 -10.10 6.09
CA ARG A 131 -8.54 -8.71 5.61
C ARG A 131 -7.32 -8.43 4.73
N LEU A 132 -6.56 -9.47 4.34
CA LEU A 132 -5.42 -9.33 3.44
C LEU A 132 -5.90 -9.26 1.99
N VAL A 133 -5.48 -8.21 1.28
CA VAL A 133 -5.75 -7.96 -0.14
C VAL A 133 -4.44 -7.76 -0.87
N PHE A 134 -4.29 -8.33 -2.06
CA PHE A 134 -3.06 -8.34 -2.85
C PHE A 134 -3.30 -7.64 -4.18
N LEU A 135 -2.67 -6.48 -4.36
CA LEU A 135 -2.78 -5.65 -5.55
C LEU A 135 -1.62 -5.95 -6.50
N SER A 136 -1.93 -6.41 -7.71
CA SER A 136 -0.95 -6.62 -8.78
C SER A 136 -1.48 -6.18 -10.14
N GLY A 137 -0.59 -6.14 -11.14
CA GLY A 137 -0.91 -5.69 -12.50
C GLY A 137 0.14 -4.77 -13.12
N PRO A 138 -0.08 -4.36 -14.38
CA PRO A 138 0.73 -3.37 -15.08
C PRO A 138 0.44 -1.96 -14.52
N SER A 139 1.23 -1.54 -13.53
CA SER A 139 0.93 -0.36 -12.71
C SER A 139 2.15 0.54 -12.53
N PHE A 140 2.74 1.02 -13.62
CA PHE A 140 3.88 1.95 -13.53
C PHE A 140 3.48 3.23 -12.79
N ALA A 141 4.17 3.51 -11.68
CA ALA A 141 3.85 4.63 -10.79
C ALA A 141 3.77 5.98 -11.52
N ARG A 142 4.67 6.22 -12.48
CA ARG A 142 4.68 7.43 -13.29
C ARG A 142 3.43 7.55 -14.16
N GLU A 143 3.01 6.47 -14.78
CA GLU A 143 1.85 6.47 -15.68
C GLU A 143 0.54 6.74 -14.92
N ILE A 144 0.41 6.17 -13.73
CA ILE A 144 -0.72 6.45 -12.84
C ILE A 144 -0.70 7.91 -12.38
N ALA A 145 0.47 8.46 -12.05
CA ALA A 145 0.62 9.86 -11.67
C ALA A 145 0.26 10.82 -12.82
N ASP A 146 0.60 10.45 -14.06
CA ASP A 146 0.23 11.17 -15.28
C ASP A 146 -1.22 10.90 -15.73
N ARG A 147 -2.02 10.19 -14.91
CA ARG A 147 -3.42 9.81 -15.18
C ARG A 147 -3.63 9.00 -16.46
N LYS A 148 -2.65 8.19 -16.85
CA LYS A 148 -2.83 7.23 -17.95
C LYS A 148 -3.72 6.08 -17.49
N PRO A 149 -4.59 5.54 -18.38
CA PRO A 149 -5.44 4.40 -18.06
C PRO A 149 -4.61 3.22 -17.52
N THR A 150 -4.93 2.80 -16.32
CA THR A 150 -4.27 1.71 -15.59
C THR A 150 -5.32 0.77 -15.02
N SER A 151 -5.11 -0.53 -15.19
CA SER A 151 -5.92 -1.57 -14.56
C SER A 151 -5.05 -2.47 -13.68
N VAL A 152 -5.61 -2.84 -12.52
CA VAL A 152 -4.97 -3.74 -11.55
C VAL A 152 -5.96 -4.76 -11.04
N THR A 153 -5.44 -5.88 -10.56
CA THR A 153 -6.20 -6.94 -9.90
C THR A 153 -6.00 -6.83 -8.39
N LEU A 154 -7.08 -6.99 -7.63
CA LEU A 154 -7.11 -7.16 -6.19
C LEU A 154 -7.48 -8.60 -5.89
N ALA A 155 -6.52 -9.41 -5.43
CA ALA A 155 -6.79 -10.76 -4.98
C ALA A 155 -7.00 -10.80 -3.47
N CYS A 156 -8.03 -11.51 -3.01
CA CYS A 156 -8.25 -11.79 -1.59
C CYS A 156 -9.15 -13.01 -1.41
N GLU A 157 -9.18 -13.57 -0.21
CA GLU A 157 -10.10 -14.66 0.13
C GLU A 157 -11.54 -14.13 0.21
N GLU A 158 -11.75 -13.07 0.99
CA GLU A 158 -13.06 -12.47 1.22
C GLU A 158 -13.30 -11.28 0.29
N GLU A 159 -14.13 -11.48 -0.75
CA GLU A 159 -14.35 -10.49 -1.83
C GLU A 159 -14.82 -9.12 -1.32
N ALA A 160 -15.55 -9.08 -0.20
CA ALA A 160 -16.00 -7.83 0.41
C ALA A 160 -14.85 -6.84 0.68
N TYR A 161 -13.66 -7.32 1.03
CA TYR A 161 -12.50 -6.44 1.24
C TYR A 161 -11.90 -5.95 -0.08
N ALA A 162 -11.87 -6.76 -1.14
CA ALA A 162 -11.50 -6.27 -2.47
C ALA A 162 -12.47 -5.19 -2.98
N ILE A 163 -13.77 -5.33 -2.74
CA ILE A 163 -14.78 -4.32 -3.11
C ILE A 163 -14.55 -3.02 -2.32
N ALA A 164 -14.25 -3.10 -1.02
CA ALA A 164 -13.92 -1.93 -0.21
C ALA A 164 -12.68 -1.20 -0.77
N VAL A 165 -11.60 -1.93 -1.05
CA VAL A 165 -10.37 -1.37 -1.62
C VAL A 165 -10.60 -0.80 -3.03
N GLN A 166 -11.40 -1.49 -3.85
CA GLN A 166 -11.80 -1.02 -5.17
C GLN A 166 -12.54 0.31 -5.09
N THR A 167 -13.46 0.45 -4.14
CA THR A 167 -14.22 1.68 -3.91
C THR A 167 -13.31 2.84 -3.49
N THR A 168 -12.28 2.55 -2.68
CA THR A 168 -11.31 3.55 -2.21
C THR A 168 -10.34 4.02 -3.30
N LEU A 169 -9.85 3.11 -4.15
CA LEU A 169 -8.75 3.42 -5.07
C LEU A 169 -9.19 3.71 -6.50
N SER A 170 -10.35 3.20 -6.93
CA SER A 170 -10.76 3.30 -8.33
C SER A 170 -11.18 4.72 -8.72
N CYS A 171 -10.87 5.09 -9.97
CA CYS A 171 -11.28 6.33 -10.61
C CYS A 171 -11.25 6.18 -12.13
N ASP A 172 -11.42 7.28 -12.85
CA ASP A 172 -11.51 7.26 -14.31
C ASP A 172 -10.27 6.69 -15.00
N TRP A 173 -9.09 6.82 -14.40
CA TRP A 173 -7.82 6.35 -14.97
C TRP A 173 -7.16 5.20 -14.19
N PHE A 174 -7.72 4.78 -13.06
CA PHE A 174 -7.21 3.66 -12.27
C PHE A 174 -8.36 2.73 -11.91
N ARG A 175 -8.40 1.52 -12.45
CA ARG A 175 -9.50 0.57 -12.23
C ARG A 175 -8.97 -0.68 -11.52
N CYS A 176 -9.59 -1.02 -10.39
CA CYS A 176 -9.31 -2.26 -9.69
C CYS A 176 -10.35 -3.32 -10.05
N TYR A 177 -9.96 -4.58 -10.17
CA TYR A 177 -10.84 -5.72 -10.42
C TYR A 177 -10.59 -6.82 -9.37
N SER A 178 -11.64 -7.36 -8.76
CA SER A 178 -11.53 -8.43 -7.75
C SER A 178 -11.17 -9.78 -8.39
N HIS A 179 -10.45 -10.60 -7.64
CA HIS A 179 -10.17 -12.00 -7.97
C HIS A 179 -9.94 -12.79 -6.67
N HIS A 180 -10.09 -14.12 -6.72
CA HIS A 180 -9.85 -14.98 -5.54
C HIS A 180 -8.47 -15.67 -5.54
N ASP A 181 -7.81 -15.76 -6.70
CA ASP A 181 -6.50 -16.41 -6.82
C ASP A 181 -5.36 -15.49 -6.32
N VAL A 182 -5.16 -15.49 -5.00
CA VAL A 182 -4.04 -14.80 -4.35
C VAL A 182 -2.70 -15.31 -4.87
N VAL A 183 -2.53 -16.63 -4.95
CA VAL A 183 -1.27 -17.26 -5.33
C VAL A 183 -0.86 -16.87 -6.76
N GLY A 184 -1.78 -16.95 -7.73
CA GLY A 184 -1.51 -16.56 -9.11
C GLY A 184 -1.18 -15.08 -9.27
N VAL A 185 -1.86 -14.20 -8.53
CA VAL A 185 -1.63 -12.75 -8.55
C VAL A 185 -0.26 -12.37 -7.97
N GLU A 186 0.15 -13.02 -6.88
CA GLU A 186 1.46 -12.81 -6.28
C GLU A 186 2.59 -13.36 -7.15
N LEU A 187 2.48 -14.60 -7.63
CA LEU A 187 3.49 -15.23 -8.48
C LEU A 187 3.64 -14.52 -9.82
N GLY A 188 2.53 -14.14 -10.46
CA GLY A 188 2.55 -13.34 -11.69
C GLY A 188 3.17 -11.96 -11.49
N GLY A 189 3.08 -11.39 -10.29
CA GLY A 189 3.77 -10.17 -9.91
C GLY A 189 5.27 -10.37 -9.66
N ALA A 190 5.64 -11.46 -8.98
CA ALA A 190 7.00 -11.72 -8.52
C ALA A 190 7.95 -12.27 -9.60
N LEU A 191 7.42 -12.98 -10.61
CA LEU A 191 8.21 -13.68 -11.62
C LEU A 191 8.33 -12.95 -12.98
N LYS A 192 7.77 -11.75 -13.09
CA LYS A 192 7.81 -10.93 -14.32
C LYS A 192 9.08 -10.07 -14.41
#